data_AF-A2ETC9-F1
#
_entry.id   AF-A2ETC9-F1
#
_cell.length_a   1.000
_cell.length_b   1.000
_cell.length_c   1.000
_cell.angle_alpha   90.00
_cell.angle_beta   90.00
_cell.angle_gamma   90.00
#
_symmetry.space_group_name_H-M   'P 1'
#
loop_
_entity.id
_entity.type
_entity.pdbx_description
1 polymer ?
#
loop_
_entity_poly.entity_id
_entity_poly.type
_entity_poly.pdbx_seq_one_letter_code
_entity_poly.pdbx_strand_id
1 'polypeptide(L)'
;MSQRQSNELQTAKDSLLSEMNFPGGGWHLQNITSIKHCVENFKISDTRLFILEIVNHMRNPKATCTMKFKLAQLLNLLKSFNIRGFDEIMIEFRNQILNSYIYLGDQQLGDAAVKMINNLWNIPLAVKPPPRQGLRLQRIKINTPSANVLRRISIQEFPYIGDNLRSSSPPPFSE
;
A
#
# COMPACT_ATOMS: atom_id res chain seq x y z
N MET A 1 3.91 -2.87 -37.38
CA MET A 1 2.83 -1.99 -36.88
C MET A 1 3.43 -1.02 -35.88
N SER A 2 3.53 0.26 -36.24
CA SER A 2 4.09 1.28 -35.34
C SER A 2 3.02 1.65 -34.30
N GLN A 3 3.19 1.19 -33.06
CA GLN A 3 2.36 1.63 -31.95
C GLN A 3 2.60 3.13 -31.76
N ARG A 4 1.57 3.96 -31.94
CA ARG A 4 1.60 5.36 -31.49
C ARG A 4 1.83 5.33 -29.98
N GLN A 5 3.03 5.72 -29.55
CA GLN A 5 3.34 5.90 -28.14
C GLN A 5 2.51 7.08 -27.61
N SER A 6 2.02 6.97 -26.38
CA SER A 6 1.33 8.07 -25.71
C SER A 6 2.31 9.22 -25.44
N ASN A 7 1.83 10.46 -25.55
CA ASN A 7 2.66 11.65 -25.31
C ASN A 7 3.17 11.67 -23.85
N GLU A 8 2.38 11.12 -22.93
CA GLU A 8 2.67 10.96 -21.51
C GLU A 8 3.83 9.99 -21.29
N LEU A 9 3.85 8.86 -22.01
CA LEU A 9 4.94 7.90 -21.93
C LEU A 9 6.25 8.53 -22.39
N GLN A 10 6.24 9.26 -23.51
CA GLN A 10 7.44 9.91 -24.02
C GLN A 10 7.95 10.97 -23.03
N THR A 11 7.05 11.81 -22.49
CA THR A 11 7.40 12.82 -21.49
C THR A 11 8.03 12.21 -20.23
N ALA A 12 7.48 11.08 -19.75
CA ALA A 12 8.05 10.37 -18.61
C ALA A 12 9.44 9.79 -18.92
N LYS A 13 9.63 9.23 -20.12
CA LYS A 13 10.93 8.72 -20.58
C LYS A 13 11.97 9.83 -20.70
N ASP A 14 11.59 10.97 -21.24
CA ASP A 14 12.49 12.12 -21.37
C ASP A 14 12.90 12.65 -19.99
N SER A 15 11.95 12.73 -19.05
CA SER A 15 12.20 13.12 -17.65
C SER A 15 13.13 12.13 -16.94
N LEU A 16 12.95 10.82 -17.18
CA LEU A 16 13.84 9.78 -16.65
C LEU A 16 15.24 9.87 -17.25
N LEU A 17 15.35 10.03 -18.56
CA LEU A 17 16.62 10.11 -19.27
C LEU A 17 17.43 11.34 -18.83
N SER A 18 16.76 12.49 -18.65
CA SER A 18 17.36 13.69 -18.07
C SER A 18 18.02 13.41 -16.72
N GLU A 19 17.36 12.64 -15.85
CA GLU A 19 17.89 12.25 -14.54
C GLU A 19 19.04 11.26 -14.61
N MET A 20 19.00 10.31 -15.54
CA MET A 20 20.08 9.33 -15.69
C MET A 20 21.36 9.93 -16.26
N ASN A 21 21.24 11.02 -17.02
CA ASN A 21 22.36 11.79 -17.53
C ASN A 21 22.92 12.81 -16.51
N PHE A 22 22.21 13.04 -15.40
CA PHE A 22 22.64 13.97 -14.38
C PHE A 22 23.60 13.30 -13.38
N PRO A 23 24.81 13.86 -13.15
CA PRO A 23 25.84 13.23 -12.31
C PRO A 23 25.56 13.29 -10.79
N GLY A 24 24.50 13.98 -10.34
CA GLY A 24 24.16 14.07 -8.92
C GLY A 24 23.42 12.85 -8.38
N GLY A 25 23.51 12.62 -7.07
CA GLY A 25 22.84 11.51 -6.38
C GLY A 25 21.35 11.75 -6.07
N GLY A 26 20.90 13.01 -6.06
CA GLY A 26 19.50 13.39 -5.83
C GLY A 26 18.68 13.49 -7.10
N TRP A 27 17.36 13.58 -6.95
CA TRP A 27 16.42 13.79 -8.04
C TRP A 27 16.07 15.27 -8.19
N HIS A 28 15.93 15.76 -9.42
CA HIS A 28 15.27 17.04 -9.62
C HIS A 28 13.77 16.88 -9.36
N LEU A 29 13.25 17.74 -8.49
CA LEU A 29 11.84 17.72 -8.09
C LEU A 29 10.91 17.81 -9.32
N GLN A 30 11.30 18.61 -10.32
CA GLN A 30 10.55 18.76 -11.57
C GLN A 30 10.41 17.43 -12.33
N ASN A 31 11.48 16.65 -12.42
CA ASN A 31 11.48 15.37 -13.15
C ASN A 31 10.65 14.30 -12.44
N ILE A 32 10.76 14.20 -11.11
CA ILE A 32 9.89 13.30 -10.32
C ILE A 32 8.42 13.71 -10.47
N THR A 33 8.13 15.00 -10.38
CA THR A 33 6.76 15.51 -10.45
C THR A 33 6.15 15.27 -11.83
N SER A 34 6.93 15.49 -12.88
CA SER A 34 6.57 15.16 -14.28
C SER A 34 6.25 13.68 -14.42
N ILE A 35 7.15 12.79 -13.98
CA ILE A 35 6.94 11.33 -14.03
C ILE A 35 5.66 10.97 -13.29
N LYS A 36 5.44 11.48 -12.08
CA LYS A 36 4.23 11.21 -11.29
C LYS A 36 2.96 11.57 -12.05
N HIS A 37 2.87 12.76 -12.62
CA HIS A 37 1.70 13.19 -13.38
C HIS A 37 1.47 12.37 -14.65
N CYS A 38 2.54 11.94 -15.32
CA CYS A 38 2.43 11.09 -16.49
C CYS A 38 1.92 9.69 -16.12
N VAL A 39 2.50 9.05 -15.10
CA VAL A 39 2.18 7.66 -14.73
C VAL A 39 0.77 7.48 -14.18
N GLU A 40 0.18 8.52 -13.59
CA GLU A 40 -1.23 8.54 -13.17
C GLU A 40 -2.20 8.31 -14.35
N ASN A 41 -1.78 8.64 -15.58
CA ASN A 41 -2.58 8.51 -16.79
C ASN A 41 -2.21 7.30 -17.65
N PHE A 42 -1.28 6.45 -17.19
CA PHE A 42 -0.80 5.34 -17.98
C PHE A 42 -1.84 4.23 -18.16
N LYS A 43 -1.90 3.71 -19.38
CA LYS A 43 -2.46 2.39 -19.65
C LYS A 43 -1.45 1.33 -19.21
N ILE A 44 -1.92 0.10 -18.97
CA ILE A 44 -1.06 -1.03 -18.58
C ILE A 44 0.08 -1.24 -19.60
N SER A 45 -0.20 -1.06 -20.90
CA SER A 45 0.82 -1.12 -21.96
C SER A 45 1.93 -0.09 -21.76
N ASP A 46 1.58 1.12 -21.34
CA ASP A 46 2.50 2.24 -21.20
C ASP A 46 3.32 2.06 -19.92
N THR A 47 2.69 1.61 -18.83
CA THR A 47 3.37 1.16 -17.61
C THR A 47 4.41 0.10 -17.95
N ARG A 48 4.06 -0.92 -18.76
CA ARG A 48 5.00 -1.98 -19.14
C ARG A 48 6.20 -1.40 -19.90
N LEU A 49 5.95 -0.54 -20.89
CA LEU A 49 7.02 0.08 -21.68
C LEU A 49 7.91 1.01 -20.84
N PHE A 50 7.34 1.70 -19.85
CA PHE A 50 8.09 2.57 -18.96
C PHE A 50 8.94 1.79 -17.96
N ILE A 51 8.39 0.72 -17.34
CA ILE A 51 9.16 -0.16 -16.47
C ILE A 51 10.27 -0.86 -17.25
N LEU A 52 10.01 -1.29 -18.49
CA LEU A 52 11.05 -1.83 -19.37
C LEU A 52 12.20 -0.83 -19.59
N GLU A 53 11.89 0.46 -19.78
CA GLU A 53 12.90 1.52 -19.91
C GLU A 53 13.77 1.63 -18.65
N ILE A 54 13.14 1.62 -17.48
CA ILE A 54 13.84 1.62 -16.18
C ILE A 54 14.77 0.42 -16.06
N VAL A 55 14.29 -0.77 -16.42
CA VAL A 55 15.07 -2.02 -16.38
C VAL A 55 16.26 -1.95 -17.35
N ASN A 56 16.06 -1.40 -18.55
CA ASN A 56 17.15 -1.20 -19.52
C ASN A 56 18.25 -0.29 -18.96
N HIS A 57 17.87 0.78 -18.27
CA HIS A 57 18.83 1.64 -17.57
C HIS A 57 19.57 0.90 -16.45
N MET A 58 18.89 0.08 -15.65
CA MET A 58 19.54 -0.72 -14.60
C MET A 58 20.52 -1.76 -15.15
N ARG A 59 20.17 -2.39 -16.27
CA ARG A 59 20.98 -3.45 -16.90
C ARG A 59 22.13 -2.91 -17.76
N ASN A 60 22.19 -1.59 -17.99
CA ASN A 60 23.27 -0.98 -18.74
C ASN A 60 24.61 -1.30 -18.04
N PRO A 61 25.61 -1.87 -18.76
CA PRO A 61 26.93 -2.18 -18.19
C PRO A 61 27.64 -0.96 -17.58
N LYS A 62 27.30 0.26 -18.03
CA LYS A 62 27.86 1.52 -17.52
C LYS A 62 27.07 2.12 -16.36
N ALA A 63 25.98 1.48 -15.91
CA ALA A 63 25.15 1.99 -14.83
C ALA A 63 25.91 1.98 -13.49
N THR A 64 26.08 3.17 -12.91
CA THR A 64 26.73 3.35 -11.61
C THR A 64 25.83 2.85 -10.47
N CYS A 65 26.42 2.60 -9.29
CA CYS A 65 25.65 2.27 -8.09
C CYS A 65 24.62 3.35 -7.75
N THR A 66 25.00 4.63 -7.90
CA THR A 66 24.10 5.77 -7.70
C THR A 66 22.90 5.75 -8.65
N MET A 67 23.12 5.43 -9.93
CA MET A 67 22.05 5.31 -10.92
C MET A 67 21.09 4.16 -10.55
N LYS A 68 21.61 2.99 -10.21
CA LYS A 68 20.79 1.83 -9.79
C LYS A 68 20.05 2.08 -8.48
N PHE A 69 20.65 2.84 -7.56
CA PHE A 69 19.99 3.29 -6.34
C PHE A 69 18.83 4.24 -6.64
N LYS A 70 19.05 5.27 -7.48
CA LYS A 70 17.99 6.17 -7.94
C LYS A 70 16.83 5.39 -8.57
N LEU A 71 17.12 4.49 -9.49
CA LEU A 71 16.09 3.70 -10.16
C LEU A 71 15.33 2.78 -9.18
N ALA A 72 15.99 2.21 -8.17
CA ALA A 72 15.32 1.46 -7.11
C ALA A 72 14.38 2.35 -6.27
N GLN A 73 14.79 3.59 -5.96
CA GLN A 73 13.92 4.58 -5.30
C GLN A 73 12.70 4.89 -6.16
N LEU A 74 12.91 5.13 -7.47
CA LEU A 74 11.81 5.41 -8.40
C LEU A 74 10.81 4.26 -8.44
N LEU A 75 11.26 3.00 -8.56
CA LEU A 75 10.35 1.84 -8.54
C LEU A 75 9.52 1.78 -7.25
N ASN A 76 10.10 2.10 -6.10
CA ASN A 76 9.35 2.16 -4.83
C ASN A 76 8.35 3.33 -4.80
N LEU A 77 8.70 4.48 -5.36
CA LEU A 77 7.78 5.60 -5.52
C LEU A 77 6.61 5.23 -6.45
N LEU A 78 6.89 4.61 -7.59
CA LEU A 78 5.88 4.14 -8.54
C LEU A 78 4.93 3.12 -7.88
N LYS A 79 5.46 2.21 -7.05
CA LYS A 79 4.64 1.31 -6.21
C LYS A 79 3.72 2.10 -5.27
N SER A 80 4.24 3.15 -4.63
CA SER A 80 3.45 3.99 -3.71
C SER A 80 2.35 4.81 -4.40
N PHE A 81 2.51 5.09 -5.69
CA PHE A 81 1.50 5.79 -6.50
C PHE A 81 0.34 4.88 -6.93
N ASN A 82 0.41 3.57 -6.63
CA ASN A 82 -0.63 2.60 -6.95
C ASN A 82 -1.01 2.60 -8.45
N ILE A 83 0.01 2.62 -9.31
CA ILE A 83 -0.16 2.67 -10.77
C ILE A 83 -0.79 1.36 -11.25
N ARG A 84 -1.71 1.47 -12.21
CA ARG A 84 -2.43 0.32 -12.76
C ARG A 84 -1.48 -0.70 -13.41
N GLY A 85 -1.60 -1.95 -13.00
CA GLY A 85 -0.83 -3.08 -13.53
C GLY A 85 0.63 -3.13 -13.07
N PHE A 86 1.04 -2.25 -12.15
CA PHE A 86 2.42 -2.16 -11.69
C PHE A 86 2.93 -3.49 -11.11
N ASP A 87 2.19 -4.09 -10.17
CA ASP A 87 2.64 -5.33 -9.51
C ASP A 87 2.78 -6.51 -10.48
N GLU A 88 1.85 -6.66 -11.43
CA GLU A 88 1.90 -7.70 -12.47
C GLU A 88 3.13 -7.54 -13.36
N ILE A 89 3.41 -6.31 -13.80
CA ILE A 89 4.56 -5.96 -14.64
C ILE A 89 5.87 -6.13 -13.85
N MET A 90 5.89 -5.77 -12.57
CA MET A 90 7.06 -5.95 -11.72
C MET A 90 7.42 -7.43 -11.58
N ILE A 91 6.44 -8.32 -11.43
CA ILE A 91 6.67 -9.77 -11.41
C ILE A 91 7.29 -10.24 -12.74
N GLU A 92 6.79 -9.75 -13.88
CA GLU A 92 7.32 -10.05 -15.22
C GLU A 92 8.82 -9.71 -15.35
N PHE A 93 9.24 -8.55 -14.82
CA PHE A 93 10.62 -8.09 -14.89
C PHE A 93 11.51 -8.48 -13.70
N ARG A 94 10.97 -9.21 -12.71
CA ARG A 94 11.65 -9.50 -11.44
C ARG A 94 13.07 -10.04 -11.60
N ASN A 95 13.24 -11.09 -12.40
CA ASN A 95 14.55 -11.71 -12.59
C ASN A 95 15.54 -10.77 -13.29
N GLN A 96 15.06 -9.96 -14.23
CA GLN A 96 15.89 -8.98 -14.93
C GLN A 96 16.38 -7.88 -13.98
N ILE A 97 15.50 -7.42 -13.09
CA ILE A 97 15.83 -6.44 -12.05
C ILE A 97 16.85 -7.04 -11.09
N LEU A 98 16.58 -8.21 -10.49
CA LEU A 98 17.49 -8.84 -9.52
C LEU A 98 18.87 -9.09 -10.14
N ASN A 99 18.92 -9.58 -11.37
CA ASN A 99 20.19 -9.84 -12.07
C ASN A 99 21.01 -8.56 -12.31
N SER A 100 20.38 -7.40 -12.39
CA SER A 100 21.10 -6.13 -12.55
C SER A 100 21.92 -5.73 -11.31
N TYR A 101 21.64 -6.33 -10.14
CA TYR A 101 22.34 -6.04 -8.88
C TYR A 101 23.45 -7.05 -8.52
N ILE A 102 23.59 -8.18 -9.24
CA ILE A 102 24.54 -9.27 -8.93
C ILE A 102 26.01 -8.80 -8.88
N TYR A 103 26.36 -7.79 -9.67
CA TYR A 103 27.74 -7.29 -9.79
C TYR A 103 27.97 -5.93 -9.14
N LEU A 104 27.03 -5.46 -8.32
CA LEU A 104 27.30 -4.33 -7.44
C LEU A 104 28.15 -4.89 -6.30
N GLY A 105 29.48 -4.78 -6.41
CA GLY A 105 30.37 -5.12 -5.30
C GLY A 105 30.01 -4.38 -4.01
N ASP A 106 30.65 -4.74 -2.90
CA ASP A 106 30.43 -4.24 -1.52
C ASP A 106 30.52 -2.70 -1.41
N GLN A 107 29.49 -2.02 -1.88
CA GLN A 107 29.27 -0.60 -1.75
C GLN A 107 27.95 -0.43 -1.03
N GLN A 108 27.95 0.33 0.07
CA GLN A 108 26.78 0.58 0.91
C GLN A 108 25.53 1.00 0.10
N LEU A 109 25.71 1.69 -1.02
CA LEU A 109 24.65 2.07 -1.95
C LEU A 109 24.05 0.87 -2.72
N GLY A 110 24.87 -0.11 -3.08
CA GLY A 110 24.43 -1.37 -3.69
C GLY A 110 23.52 -2.15 -2.75
N ASP A 111 23.94 -2.33 -1.49
CA ASP A 111 23.13 -2.99 -0.46
C ASP A 111 21.81 -2.26 -0.19
N ALA A 112 21.86 -0.92 -0.10
CA ALA A 112 20.67 -0.11 0.10
C ALA A 112 19.70 -0.27 -1.09
N ALA A 113 20.23 -0.30 -2.32
CA ALA A 113 19.41 -0.50 -3.51
C ALA A 113 18.82 -1.92 -3.55
N VAL A 114 19.58 -2.96 -3.20
CA VAL A 114 19.09 -4.34 -3.09
C VAL A 114 17.98 -4.45 -2.05
N LYS A 115 18.12 -3.81 -0.88
CA LYS A 115 17.06 -3.75 0.14
C LYS A 115 15.80 -3.08 -0.40
N MET A 116 15.94 -1.96 -1.11
CA MET A 116 14.81 -1.27 -1.75
C MET A 116 14.11 -2.14 -2.81
N ILE A 117 14.88 -2.87 -3.63
CA ILE A 117 14.31 -3.80 -4.61
C ILE A 117 13.60 -4.96 -3.92
N ASN A 118 14.16 -5.50 -2.83
CA ASN A 118 13.51 -6.57 -2.08
C ASN A 118 12.18 -6.12 -1.44
N ASN A 119 12.06 -4.84 -1.05
CA ASN A 119 10.80 -4.25 -0.58
C ASN A 119 9.72 -4.14 -1.68
N LEU A 120 10.10 -4.20 -2.96
CA LEU A 120 9.11 -4.29 -4.04
C LEU A 120 8.34 -5.61 -3.99
N TRP A 121 8.97 -6.68 -3.51
CA TRP A 121 8.37 -8.01 -3.38
C TRP A 121 7.73 -8.22 -2.01
N ASN A 122 8.38 -7.74 -0.96
CA ASN A 122 7.90 -7.87 0.41
C ASN A 122 6.97 -6.71 0.75
N ILE A 123 5.68 -7.00 0.87
CA ILE A 123 4.71 -6.08 1.44
C ILE A 123 4.86 -6.11 2.96
N PRO A 124 5.12 -4.97 3.62
CA PRO A 124 4.28 -4.57 4.71
C PRO A 124 3.33 -3.52 4.14
N LEU A 125 2.04 -3.70 4.38
CA LEU A 125 1.06 -2.61 4.33
C LEU A 125 1.52 -1.54 5.34
N ALA A 126 2.45 -0.69 4.94
CA ALA A 126 3.04 0.34 5.79
C ALA A 126 2.30 1.68 5.67
N VAL A 127 1.12 1.67 5.06
CA VAL A 127 0.05 2.58 5.43
C VAL A 127 -1.01 1.71 6.08
N LYS A 128 -0.85 1.41 7.38
CA LYS A 128 -2.03 1.06 8.17
C LYS A 128 -3.01 2.22 7.94
N PRO A 129 -4.22 1.98 7.40
CA PRO A 129 -5.21 3.03 7.38
C PRO A 129 -5.31 3.57 8.80
N PRO A 130 -5.39 4.91 9.01
CA PRO A 130 -5.61 5.44 10.34
C PRO A 130 -6.78 4.65 10.94
N PRO A 131 -6.65 4.12 12.17
CA PRO A 131 -7.72 3.32 12.76
C PRO A 131 -8.99 4.14 12.59
N ARG A 132 -10.00 3.57 11.93
CA ARG A 132 -11.32 4.20 11.84
C ARG A 132 -11.68 4.51 13.28
N GLN A 133 -11.56 5.78 13.67
CA GLN A 133 -12.13 6.26 14.91
C GLN A 133 -13.62 6.04 14.69
N GLY A 134 -14.13 4.92 15.22
CA GLY A 134 -15.56 4.68 15.24
C GLY A 134 -16.16 5.95 15.79
N LEU A 135 -17.05 6.57 15.02
CA LEU A 135 -17.78 7.76 15.42
C LEU A 135 -18.38 7.46 16.79
N ARG A 136 -17.68 7.86 17.86
CA ARG A 136 -18.27 7.94 19.18
C ARG A 136 -19.25 9.07 19.06
N LEU A 137 -20.49 8.72 18.68
CA LEU A 137 -21.63 9.59 18.90
C LEU A 137 -21.57 9.97 20.38
N GLN A 138 -21.20 11.22 20.66
CA GLN A 138 -21.29 11.75 22.00
C GLN A 138 -22.76 11.67 22.39
N ARG A 139 -23.09 10.71 23.25
CA ARG A 139 -24.43 10.56 23.77
C ARG A 139 -24.66 11.74 24.71
N ILE A 140 -25.33 12.78 24.22
CA ILE A 140 -25.78 13.89 25.03
C ILE A 140 -26.73 13.30 26.09
N LYS A 141 -26.28 13.23 27.34
CA LYS A 141 -27.15 12.91 28.47
C LYS A 141 -27.98 14.16 28.75
N ILE A 142 -29.20 14.18 28.23
CA ILE A 142 -30.19 15.17 28.64
C ILE A 142 -30.73 14.68 29.99
N ASN A 143 -30.35 15.36 31.07
CA ASN A 143 -30.99 15.18 32.38
C ASN A 143 -32.34 15.90 32.34
N THR A 144 -33.40 15.20 31.95
CA THR A 144 -34.76 15.70 32.17
C THR A 144 -35.22 15.36 33.60
N PRO A 145 -35.75 16.32 34.37
CA PRO A 145 -36.16 16.13 35.76
C PRO A 145 -37.35 15.17 35.94
N SER A 146 -37.97 14.68 34.86
CA SER A 146 -39.15 13.82 34.87
C SER A 146 -38.87 12.36 35.28
N ALA A 147 -37.62 11.91 35.25
CA ALA A 147 -37.28 10.49 35.47
C ALA A 147 -37.25 10.05 36.95
N ASN A 148 -37.30 10.97 37.90
CA ASN A 148 -37.25 10.66 39.34
C ASN A 148 -38.63 10.41 39.98
N VAL A 149 -39.74 10.63 39.27
CA VAL A 149 -41.08 10.48 39.83
C VAL A 149 -41.61 9.04 39.69
N LEU A 150 -41.15 8.27 38.72
CA LEU A 150 -41.68 6.94 38.40
C LEU A 150 -41.12 5.77 39.25
N ARG A 151 -40.11 6.00 40.10
CA ARG A 151 -39.47 4.93 40.89
C ARG A 151 -39.96 4.77 42.32
N ARG A 152 -40.92 5.57 42.78
CA ARG A 152 -41.43 5.49 44.18
C ARG A 152 -42.91 5.10 44.32
N ILE A 153 -43.61 4.83 43.22
CA ILE A 153 -45.03 4.43 43.25
C ILE A 153 -45.17 3.04 42.62
N SER A 154 -44.60 2.01 43.26
CA SER A 154 -45.03 0.61 43.10
C SER A 154 -44.30 -0.32 44.08
N ILE A 155 -44.55 -0.13 45.37
CA ILE A 155 -44.41 -1.22 46.34
C ILE A 155 -45.74 -1.29 47.08
N GLN A 156 -46.64 -2.16 46.60
CA GLN A 156 -47.66 -2.79 47.43
C GLN A 156 -48.13 -4.09 46.75
N GLU A 157 -47.65 -5.18 47.35
CA GLU A 157 -48.08 -6.58 47.42
C GLU A 157 -49.39 -7.00 46.73
N PHE A 158 -49.40 -8.20 46.14
CA PHE A 158 -50.45 -9.24 46.24
C PHE A 158 -49.93 -10.59 45.63
N PRO A 159 -50.48 -11.76 45.99
CA PRO A 159 -49.69 -12.91 46.44
C PRO A 159 -49.75 -14.17 45.54
N TYR A 160 -48.81 -15.06 45.84
CA TYR A 160 -48.71 -16.50 45.55
C TYR A 160 -49.98 -17.23 45.07
N ILE A 161 -49.90 -17.91 43.91
CA ILE A 161 -50.38 -19.29 43.68
C ILE A 161 -49.49 -19.93 42.60
N GLY A 162 -48.99 -21.15 42.85
CA GLY A 162 -48.35 -22.00 41.83
C GLY A 162 -47.40 -23.03 42.42
N ASP A 163 -47.93 -24.19 42.78
CA ASP A 163 -47.29 -25.30 43.49
C ASP A 163 -46.02 -25.92 42.89
N ASN A 164 -45.23 -26.46 43.83
CA ASN A 164 -44.13 -27.41 43.72
C ASN A 164 -44.30 -28.49 42.63
N LEU A 165 -43.27 -28.67 41.78
CA LEU A 165 -42.88 -30.00 41.27
C LEU A 165 -41.40 -30.01 40.83
N ARG A 166 -40.59 -30.58 41.73
CA ARG A 166 -39.46 -31.51 41.51
C ARG A 166 -38.38 -31.17 40.47
N SER A 167 -37.17 -31.07 41.02
CA SER A 167 -35.90 -31.47 40.40
C SER A 167 -35.99 -32.78 39.61
N SER A 168 -35.52 -32.79 38.37
CA SER A 168 -34.87 -33.96 37.76
C SER A 168 -34.10 -33.54 36.52
N SER A 169 -32.78 -33.69 36.60
CA SER A 169 -31.81 -33.61 35.53
C SER A 169 -32.15 -34.54 34.34
N PRO A 170 -31.75 -34.21 33.11
CA PRO A 170 -31.90 -35.13 31.98
C PRO A 170 -30.90 -36.31 32.07
N PRO A 171 -31.26 -37.52 31.61
CA PRO A 171 -30.37 -38.69 31.65
C PRO A 171 -29.31 -38.64 30.53
N PRO A 172 -28.20 -39.40 30.66
CA PRO A 172 -27.13 -39.43 29.67
C PRO A 172 -27.52 -40.27 28.45
N PHE A 173 -27.08 -39.83 27.27
CA PHE A 173 -27.10 -40.61 26.04
C PHE A 173 -26.24 -41.86 26.20
N SER A 174 -26.77 -43.01 25.74
CA SER A 174 -26.01 -44.24 25.49
C SER A 174 -25.90 -44.43 23.97
N GLU A 175 -24.80 -45.04 23.52
CA GLU A 175 -24.51 -45.42 22.13
C GLU A 175 -25.59 -46.32 21.49
#